data_AF-A0A4R6F5R7-F1
#
_entry.id   AF-A0A4R6F5R7-F1
#
_cell.length_a   1.000
_cell.length_b   1.000
_cell.length_c   1.000
_cell.angle_alpha   90.00
_cell.angle_beta   90.00
_cell.angle_gamma   90.00
#
_symmetry.space_group_name_H-M   'P 1'
#
loop_
_entity.id
_entity.type
_entity.pdbx_description
1 polymer ?
#
loop_
_entity_poly.entity_id
_entity_poly.type
_entity_poly.pdbx_seq_one_letter_code
_entity_poly.pdbx_strand_id
1 'polypeptide(L)'
;MTESPYPSSLSSRDTSAECTGPVRGGFTSTRFVLVEPSHPGNVGAAARALKTMGFSRLVLVAPRVPNVQNDPEAVAMASGADDVLASAHVVPSLADALNGVHWSIALTARAREYGPPQLAPREAGAQAREHAAHGEIALVFGNERTGLANEDVERCSVLAHIPANPAYSSLNLAQAVQVLSYELRMAYLDHIDSGSGFQTGAPASARAASDEIERMYVHLENALIALDFLDPGNPKKLMSRLRRLFARSGLEREEVNIVRGIAKHILLKVKPQEK
;
A
#
# COMPACT_ATOMS: atom_id res chain seq x y z
N MET A 1 -10.48 -53.36 45.89
CA MET A 1 -9.17 -54.01 45.71
C MET A 1 -9.41 -55.14 44.70
N THR A 2 -9.15 -54.88 43.41
CA THR A 2 -7.96 -55.35 42.62
C THR A 2 -8.21 -56.77 42.06
N GLU A 3 -8.09 -57.14 40.78
CA GLU A 3 -7.39 -56.60 39.61
C GLU A 3 -7.77 -57.38 38.30
N SER A 4 -7.69 -56.71 37.14
CA SER A 4 -7.35 -57.15 35.75
C SER A 4 -8.22 -58.19 34.96
N PRO A 5 -8.14 -58.34 33.60
CA PRO A 5 -7.32 -57.65 32.56
C PRO A 5 -8.05 -57.24 31.23
N TYR A 6 -7.37 -56.42 30.42
CA TYR A 6 -7.62 -55.85 29.06
C TYR A 6 -8.19 -56.80 27.95
N PRO A 7 -8.83 -56.31 26.83
CA PRO A 7 -8.07 -55.69 25.72
C PRO A 7 -8.75 -54.67 24.76
N SER A 8 -7.84 -53.95 24.09
CA SER A 8 -7.80 -53.59 22.65
C SER A 8 -8.69 -52.49 22.02
N SER A 9 -7.95 -51.63 21.29
CA SER A 9 -8.26 -50.92 20.04
C SER A 9 -9.20 -49.71 20.08
N LEU A 10 -8.59 -48.52 20.18
CA LEU A 10 -9.10 -47.32 19.53
C LEU A 10 -8.01 -46.81 18.58
N SER A 11 -8.33 -46.92 17.30
CA SER A 11 -7.54 -46.42 16.17
C SER A 11 -7.25 -44.93 16.33
N SER A 12 -5.99 -44.57 16.15
CA SER A 12 -5.52 -43.24 15.83
C SER A 12 -6.32 -42.66 14.66
N ARG A 13 -7.15 -41.65 14.94
CA ARG A 13 -7.56 -40.71 13.90
C ARG A 13 -6.55 -39.58 13.91
N ASP A 14 -5.66 -39.62 12.93
CA ASP A 14 -4.89 -38.47 12.49
C ASP A 14 -5.85 -37.31 12.24
N THR A 15 -5.76 -36.28 13.08
CA THR A 15 -6.26 -34.94 12.77
C THR A 15 -5.07 -34.06 12.38
N SER A 16 -4.32 -34.49 11.37
CA SER A 16 -3.48 -33.61 10.57
C SER A 16 -4.31 -33.17 9.36
N ALA A 17 -5.27 -32.27 9.60
CA ALA A 17 -5.81 -31.46 8.53
C ALA A 17 -4.77 -30.37 8.23
N GLU A 18 -3.73 -30.75 7.49
CA GLU A 18 -2.87 -29.79 6.81
C GLU A 18 -3.74 -28.98 5.86
N CYS A 19 -4.05 -27.73 6.24
CA CYS A 19 -4.59 -26.74 5.34
C CYS A 19 -3.49 -26.27 4.38
N THR A 20 -3.10 -27.13 3.43
CA THR A 20 -2.20 -26.80 2.32
C THR A 20 -3.02 -26.27 1.12
N GLY A 21 -3.65 -25.12 1.32
CA GLY A 21 -4.10 -24.25 0.23
C GLY A 21 -3.30 -22.94 0.28
N PRO A 22 -2.94 -22.31 -0.85
CA PRO A 22 -2.28 -21.01 -0.79
C PRO A 22 -3.19 -20.03 -0.06
N VAL A 23 -2.68 -19.39 0.99
CA VAL A 23 -3.35 -18.29 1.70
C VAL A 23 -3.54 -17.16 0.70
N ARG A 24 -4.65 -17.18 -0.04
CA ARG A 24 -5.06 -16.07 -0.90
C ARG A 24 -5.73 -15.03 -0.02
N GLY A 25 -5.20 -13.81 -0.08
CA GLY A 25 -5.79 -12.64 0.57
C GLY A 25 -5.02 -12.27 1.83
N GLY A 26 -4.08 -11.36 1.67
CA GLY A 26 -3.46 -10.66 2.79
C GLY A 26 -1.95 -10.52 2.66
N PHE A 27 -1.19 -11.49 3.17
CA PHE A 27 0.28 -11.47 3.16
C PHE A 27 0.87 -11.44 1.74
N THR A 28 0.24 -12.13 0.78
CA THR A 28 0.67 -12.13 -0.62
C THR A 28 0.11 -10.97 -1.45
N SER A 29 -0.90 -10.25 -0.96
CA SER A 29 -1.57 -9.14 -1.67
C SER A 29 -1.14 -7.77 -1.16
N THR A 30 -0.12 -7.72 -0.30
CA THR A 30 0.38 -6.48 0.31
C THR A 30 1.78 -6.17 -0.23
N ARG A 31 1.93 -5.02 -0.88
CA ARG A 31 3.22 -4.49 -1.35
C ARG A 31 3.77 -3.50 -0.32
N PHE A 32 5.07 -3.58 -0.06
CA PHE A 32 5.79 -2.58 0.72
C PHE A 32 6.70 -1.82 -0.23
N VAL A 33 6.45 -0.52 -0.38
CA VAL A 33 7.08 0.33 -1.40
C VAL A 33 8.02 1.31 -0.72
N LEU A 34 9.32 1.22 -1.02
CA LEU A 34 10.33 2.17 -0.55
C LEU A 34 10.68 3.14 -1.68
N VAL A 35 10.40 4.42 -1.49
CA VAL A 35 10.63 5.48 -2.47
C VAL A 35 11.97 6.14 -2.24
N GLU A 36 12.83 6.07 -3.26
CA GLU A 36 14.19 6.59 -3.27
C GLU A 36 15.02 6.26 -2.01
N PRO A 37 15.08 4.99 -1.53
CA PRO A 37 15.93 4.66 -0.38
C PRO A 37 17.38 5.03 -0.66
N SER A 38 18.03 5.66 0.32
CA SER A 38 19.38 6.21 0.18
C SER A 38 20.45 5.24 0.67
N HIS A 39 20.14 4.48 1.72
CA HIS A 39 21.10 3.61 2.39
C HIS A 39 20.76 2.14 2.12
N PRO A 40 21.64 1.36 1.48
CA PRO A 40 21.43 -0.07 1.23
C PRO A 40 21.09 -0.85 2.51
N GLY A 41 21.76 -0.56 3.62
CA GLY A 41 21.48 -1.19 4.91
C GLY A 41 20.03 -1.05 5.37
N ASN A 42 19.35 0.07 5.08
CA ASN A 42 17.94 0.23 5.40
C ASN A 42 17.03 -0.64 4.54
N VAL A 43 17.40 -0.89 3.28
CA VAL A 43 16.66 -1.79 2.39
C VAL A 43 16.76 -3.23 2.91
N GLY A 44 17.96 -3.66 3.29
CA GLY A 44 18.18 -4.96 3.93
C GLY A 44 17.40 -5.11 5.25
N ALA A 45 17.51 -4.12 6.14
CA ALA A 45 16.80 -4.13 7.41
C ALA A 45 15.27 -4.09 7.24
N ALA A 46 14.77 -3.40 6.20
CA ALA A 46 13.35 -3.43 5.84
C ALA A 46 12.93 -4.84 5.38
N ALA A 47 13.71 -5.49 4.49
CA ALA A 47 13.44 -6.87 4.07
C ALA A 47 13.37 -7.83 5.28
N ARG A 48 14.28 -7.68 6.24
CA ARG A 48 14.26 -8.42 7.51
C ARG A 48 12.98 -8.18 8.31
N ALA A 49 12.59 -6.91 8.47
CA ALA A 49 11.35 -6.55 9.18
C ALA A 49 10.12 -7.20 8.53
N LEU A 50 10.02 -7.13 7.20
CA LEU A 50 8.93 -7.75 6.44
C LEU A 50 8.89 -9.25 6.65
N LYS A 51 10.01 -9.95 6.49
CA LYS A 51 10.07 -11.41 6.66
C LYS A 51 9.68 -11.82 8.07
N THR A 52 10.14 -11.08 9.08
CA THR A 52 9.80 -11.34 10.49
C THR A 52 8.29 -11.21 10.73
N MET A 53 7.62 -10.29 10.04
CA MET A 53 6.17 -10.10 10.15
C MET A 53 5.35 -11.01 9.21
N GLY A 54 5.99 -11.79 8.33
CA GLY A 54 5.35 -12.71 7.40
C GLY A 54 5.06 -12.15 6.00
N PHE A 55 5.66 -11.00 5.64
CA PHE A 55 5.53 -10.39 4.32
C PHE A 55 6.79 -10.58 3.48
N SER A 56 6.63 -10.61 2.16
CA SER A 56 7.74 -10.85 1.22
C SER A 56 7.76 -9.92 0.00
N ARG A 57 6.71 -9.13 -0.24
CA ARG A 57 6.62 -8.29 -1.45
C ARG A 57 7.18 -6.90 -1.22
N LEU A 58 8.48 -6.77 -1.42
CA LEU A 58 9.20 -5.50 -1.40
C LEU A 58 9.29 -4.91 -2.82
N VAL A 59 8.99 -3.61 -2.95
CA VAL A 59 9.13 -2.83 -4.18
C VAL A 59 10.00 -1.61 -3.89
N LEU A 60 10.98 -1.35 -4.75
CA LEU A 60 11.92 -0.25 -4.62
C LEU A 60 11.68 0.70 -5.79
N VAL A 61 11.26 1.93 -5.48
CA VAL A 61 11.08 2.98 -6.49
C VAL A 61 12.34 3.80 -6.56
N ALA A 62 13.03 3.78 -7.70
CA ALA A 62 14.24 4.56 -7.98
C ALA A 62 15.26 4.59 -6.80
N PRO A 63 15.74 3.43 -6.31
CA PRO A 63 16.74 3.40 -5.23
C PRO A 63 17.99 4.17 -5.63
N ARG A 64 18.57 4.94 -4.70
CA ARG A 64 19.74 5.81 -5.01
C ARG A 64 21.01 5.01 -5.30
N VAL A 65 21.08 3.79 -4.78
CA VAL A 65 22.13 2.84 -5.06
C VAL A 65 21.63 1.84 -6.12
N PRO A 66 22.25 1.80 -7.31
CA PRO A 66 21.93 0.80 -8.33
C PRO A 66 22.16 -0.62 -7.80
N ASN A 67 21.34 -1.58 -8.22
CA ASN A 67 21.45 -3.00 -7.82
C ASN A 67 21.53 -3.22 -6.30
N VAL A 68 20.85 -2.37 -5.51
CA VAL A 68 20.87 -2.40 -4.03
C VAL A 68 20.57 -3.78 -3.41
N GLN A 69 19.87 -4.65 -4.13
CA GLN A 69 19.57 -6.03 -3.71
C GLN A 69 20.83 -6.89 -3.53
N ASN A 70 21.89 -6.58 -4.28
CA ASN A 70 23.18 -7.27 -4.24
C ASN A 70 24.24 -6.47 -3.46
N ASP A 71 23.86 -5.35 -2.87
CA ASP A 71 24.79 -4.52 -2.10
C ASP A 71 25.21 -5.27 -0.82
N PRO A 72 26.52 -5.38 -0.51
CA PRO A 72 27.00 -6.10 0.66
C PRO A 72 26.38 -5.62 1.98
N GLU A 73 26.11 -4.32 2.12
CA GLU A 73 25.47 -3.77 3.32
C GLU A 73 23.99 -4.17 3.40
N ALA A 74 23.27 -4.12 2.27
CA ALA A 74 21.88 -4.58 2.23
C ALA A 74 21.76 -6.08 2.57
N VAL A 75 22.62 -6.92 1.98
CA VAL A 75 22.67 -8.37 2.25
C VAL A 75 22.99 -8.64 3.73
N ALA A 76 24.01 -7.97 4.27
CA ALA A 76 24.37 -8.12 5.69
C ALA A 76 23.22 -7.72 6.63
N MET A 77 22.53 -6.63 6.33
CA MET A 77 21.41 -6.13 7.15
C MET A 77 20.12 -6.95 6.98
N ALA A 78 19.94 -7.65 5.86
CA ALA A 78 18.82 -8.56 5.64
C ALA A 78 18.85 -9.77 6.57
N SER A 79 20.05 -10.24 6.96
CA SER A 79 20.26 -11.22 8.05
C SER A 79 19.28 -12.41 7.99
N GLY A 80 19.32 -13.16 6.87
CA GLY A 80 18.44 -14.32 6.64
C GLY A 80 17.12 -13.99 5.92
N ALA A 81 16.89 -12.73 5.55
CA ALA A 81 15.81 -12.30 4.66
C ALA A 81 16.28 -12.04 3.22
N ASP A 82 17.33 -12.76 2.79
CA ASP A 82 17.93 -12.65 1.47
C ASP A 82 16.94 -12.95 0.34
N ASP A 83 15.98 -13.85 0.57
CA ASP A 83 14.88 -14.16 -0.34
C ASP A 83 13.95 -12.95 -0.58
N VAL A 84 13.61 -12.19 0.46
CA VAL A 84 12.78 -10.97 0.34
C VAL A 84 13.56 -9.86 -0.35
N LEU A 85 14.85 -9.70 -0.04
CA LEU A 85 15.71 -8.71 -0.67
C LEU A 85 15.94 -9.02 -2.16
N ALA A 86 16.27 -10.27 -2.49
CA ALA A 86 16.54 -10.71 -3.85
C ALA A 86 15.29 -10.74 -4.74
N SER A 87 14.10 -10.95 -4.16
CA SER A 87 12.83 -10.88 -4.88
C SER A 87 12.22 -9.47 -4.95
N ALA A 88 12.90 -8.47 -4.40
CA ALA A 88 12.43 -7.09 -4.46
C ALA A 88 12.32 -6.64 -5.93
N HIS A 89 11.26 -5.92 -6.27
CA HIS A 89 11.07 -5.41 -7.63
C HIS A 89 11.52 -3.95 -7.68
N VAL A 90 12.41 -3.61 -8.62
CA VAL A 90 12.84 -2.22 -8.84
C VAL A 90 12.03 -1.62 -9.97
N VAL A 91 11.42 -0.46 -9.73
CA VAL A 91 10.61 0.27 -10.71
C VAL A 91 11.00 1.75 -10.75
N PRO A 92 10.75 2.47 -11.85
CA PRO A 92 11.24 3.83 -12.01
C PRO A 92 10.37 4.88 -11.30
N SER A 93 9.08 4.62 -11.07
CA SER A 93 8.18 5.60 -10.44
C SER A 93 7.22 4.96 -9.42
N LEU A 94 6.66 5.80 -8.54
CA LEU A 94 5.61 5.35 -7.62
C LEU A 94 4.33 4.92 -8.36
N ALA A 95 4.05 5.54 -9.51
CA ALA A 95 2.91 5.14 -10.35
C ALA A 95 3.04 3.69 -10.84
N ASP A 96 4.26 3.24 -11.16
CA ASP A 96 4.52 1.85 -11.55
C ASP A 96 4.34 0.89 -10.37
N ALA A 97 4.83 1.28 -9.18
CA ALA A 97 4.67 0.48 -7.96
C ALA A 97 3.19 0.31 -7.54
N LEU A 98 2.39 1.35 -7.77
CA LEU A 98 0.95 1.39 -7.45
C LEU A 98 0.04 0.86 -8.57
N ASN A 99 0.60 0.37 -9.68
CA ASN A 99 -0.21 -0.19 -10.76
C ASN A 99 -1.07 -1.37 -10.26
N GLY A 100 -2.38 -1.32 -10.49
CA GLY A 100 -3.32 -2.33 -10.02
C GLY A 100 -3.58 -2.37 -8.51
N VAL A 101 -3.01 -1.44 -7.73
CA VAL A 101 -3.27 -1.30 -6.29
C VAL A 101 -4.57 -0.53 -6.10
N HIS A 102 -5.55 -1.09 -5.39
CA HIS A 102 -6.85 -0.43 -5.16
C HIS A 102 -6.90 0.35 -3.84
N TRP A 103 -5.93 0.14 -2.95
CA TRP A 103 -5.83 0.92 -1.73
C TRP A 103 -4.38 1.04 -1.23
N SER A 104 -3.96 2.25 -0.87
CA SER A 104 -2.57 2.52 -0.47
C SER A 104 -2.47 3.48 0.72
N ILE A 105 -1.44 3.25 1.53
CA ILE A 105 -1.11 4.05 2.72
C ILE A 105 0.22 4.75 2.47
N ALA A 106 0.26 6.07 2.55
CA ALA A 106 1.51 6.83 2.64
C ALA A 106 1.90 7.03 4.11
N LEU A 107 3.10 6.60 4.51
CA LEU A 107 3.63 6.92 5.81
C LEU A 107 4.25 8.33 5.80
N THR A 108 3.82 9.19 6.72
CA THR A 108 4.38 10.53 6.87
C THR A 108 4.43 10.97 8.33
N ALA A 109 5.52 11.66 8.70
CA ALA A 109 5.68 12.28 10.03
C ALA A 109 5.10 13.70 10.10
N ARG A 110 4.57 14.25 9.00
CA ARG A 110 4.11 15.64 8.93
C ARG A 110 2.65 15.70 8.54
N ALA A 111 1.87 16.47 9.29
CA ALA A 111 0.55 16.90 8.85
C ALA A 111 0.69 17.72 7.56
N ARG A 112 -0.16 17.43 6.57
CA ARG A 112 -0.16 18.13 5.28
C ARG A 112 -1.44 18.95 5.13
N GLU A 113 -1.30 20.14 4.56
CA GLU A 113 -2.44 21.07 4.31
C GLU A 113 -3.48 20.45 3.37
N TYR A 114 -3.00 19.72 2.37
CA TYR A 114 -3.78 18.92 1.42
C TYR A 114 -3.21 17.50 1.43
N GLY A 115 -4.11 16.52 1.44
CA GLY A 115 -3.74 15.13 1.46
C GLY A 115 -4.96 14.25 1.77
N PRO A 116 -4.80 12.93 1.61
CA PRO A 116 -5.81 11.97 1.99
C PRO A 116 -6.03 11.95 3.52
N PRO A 117 -7.12 11.34 4.03
CA PRO A 117 -7.38 11.28 5.47
C PRO A 117 -6.22 10.58 6.21
N GLN A 118 -5.95 11.04 7.44
CA GLN A 118 -4.88 10.51 8.29
C GLN A 118 -5.42 9.52 9.31
N LEU A 119 -4.70 8.40 9.47
CA LEU A 119 -5.00 7.30 10.38
C LEU A 119 -3.84 7.08 11.36
N ALA A 120 -4.18 6.56 12.55
CA ALA A 120 -3.18 5.99 13.44
C ALA A 120 -2.69 4.63 12.92
N PRO A 121 -1.47 4.16 13.27
CA PRO A 121 -0.91 2.90 12.77
C PRO A 121 -1.82 1.68 12.95
N ARG A 122 -2.46 1.58 14.12
CA ARG A 122 -3.41 0.49 14.43
C ARG A 122 -4.65 0.51 13.54
N GLU A 123 -5.25 1.68 13.35
CA GLU A 123 -6.40 1.85 12.46
C GLU A 123 -6.01 1.58 11.00
N ALA A 124 -4.84 2.04 10.58
CA ALA A 124 -4.30 1.77 9.25
C ALA A 124 -4.09 0.26 9.02
N GLY A 125 -3.58 -0.47 10.01
CA GLY A 125 -3.44 -1.93 9.96
C GLY A 125 -4.79 -2.65 9.82
N ALA A 126 -5.79 -2.23 10.59
CA ALA A 126 -7.14 -2.79 10.51
C ALA A 126 -7.80 -2.57 9.13
N GLN A 127 -7.73 -1.35 8.59
CA GLN A 127 -8.27 -1.03 7.26
C GLN A 127 -7.47 -1.71 6.13
N ALA A 128 -6.14 -1.79 6.27
CA ALA A 128 -5.28 -2.49 5.31
C ALA A 128 -5.70 -3.95 5.17
N ARG A 129 -5.92 -4.65 6.28
CA ARG A 129 -6.41 -6.03 6.29
C ARG A 129 -7.75 -6.17 5.56
N GLU A 130 -8.70 -5.29 5.85
CA GLU A 130 -10.02 -5.30 5.20
C GLU A 130 -9.91 -5.08 3.69
N HIS A 131 -9.08 -4.13 3.26
CA HIS A 131 -8.85 -3.88 1.84
C HIS A 131 -8.07 -4.98 1.14
N ALA A 132 -7.11 -5.62 1.82
CA ALA A 132 -6.33 -6.73 1.27
C ALA A 132 -7.18 -7.99 0.99
N ALA A 133 -8.35 -8.12 1.63
CA ALA A 133 -9.31 -9.18 1.30
C ALA A 133 -9.97 -8.99 -0.08
N HIS A 134 -9.93 -7.78 -0.64
CA HIS A 134 -10.63 -7.40 -1.87
C HIS A 134 -9.69 -7.08 -3.05
N GLY A 135 -8.37 -7.14 -2.85
CA GLY A 135 -7.40 -6.91 -3.92
C GLY A 135 -5.99 -6.60 -3.42
N GLU A 136 -5.20 -5.93 -4.26
CA GLU A 136 -3.82 -5.52 -3.97
C GLU A 136 -3.75 -4.20 -3.19
N ILE A 137 -3.05 -4.21 -2.05
CA ILE A 137 -2.78 -3.00 -1.26
C ILE A 137 -1.30 -2.63 -1.27
N ALA A 138 -0.99 -1.38 -0.94
CA ALA A 138 0.40 -0.92 -0.80
C ALA A 138 0.63 -0.05 0.46
N LEU A 139 1.74 -0.29 1.15
CA LEU A 139 2.26 0.60 2.18
C LEU A 139 3.50 1.30 1.63
N VAL A 140 3.47 2.62 1.57
CA VAL A 140 4.45 3.47 0.88
C VAL A 140 5.26 4.26 1.90
N PHE A 141 6.58 4.13 1.80
CA PHE A 141 7.55 4.74 2.69
C PHE A 141 8.50 5.62 1.88
N GLY A 142 8.77 6.83 2.38
CA GLY A 142 9.64 7.78 1.69
C GLY A 142 11.11 7.65 2.04
N ASN A 143 11.90 8.46 1.35
CA ASN A 143 13.32 8.64 1.61
C ASN A 143 13.60 9.03 3.07
N GLU A 144 14.71 8.54 3.63
CA GLU A 144 15.07 8.71 5.04
C GLU A 144 15.20 10.18 5.48
N ARG A 145 15.65 11.05 4.57
CA ARG A 145 15.92 12.45 4.87
C ARG A 145 14.77 13.35 4.48
N THR A 146 14.18 13.12 3.29
CA THR A 146 13.18 14.02 2.71
C THR A 146 11.75 13.53 2.90
N GLY A 147 11.55 12.27 3.26
CA GLY A 147 10.24 11.62 3.25
C GLY A 147 9.67 11.50 1.84
N LEU A 148 8.34 11.38 1.75
CA LEU A 148 7.60 11.36 0.49
C LEU A 148 7.41 12.77 -0.06
N ALA A 149 7.48 12.90 -1.39
CA ALA A 149 7.07 14.11 -2.08
C ALA A 149 5.56 14.35 -1.90
N ASN A 150 5.12 15.60 -2.06
CA ASN A 150 3.69 15.92 -1.93
C ASN A 150 2.85 15.18 -2.98
N GLU A 151 3.35 15.09 -4.20
CA GLU A 151 2.69 14.35 -5.28
C GLU A 151 2.53 12.86 -4.98
N ASP A 152 3.52 12.24 -4.32
CA ASP A 152 3.45 10.84 -3.91
C ASP A 152 2.41 10.60 -2.82
N VAL A 153 2.34 11.53 -1.87
CA VAL A 153 1.30 11.53 -0.82
C VAL A 153 -0.08 11.67 -1.44
N GLU A 154 -0.26 12.57 -2.40
CA GLU A 154 -1.54 12.82 -3.09
C GLU A 154 -1.99 11.67 -4.00
N ARG A 155 -1.10 10.71 -4.32
CA ARG A 155 -1.44 9.46 -5.02
C ARG A 155 -1.98 8.37 -4.10
N CYS A 156 -1.76 8.49 -2.79
CA CYS A 156 -2.15 7.46 -1.83
C CYS A 156 -3.61 7.62 -1.38
N SER A 157 -4.24 6.51 -0.94
CA SER A 157 -5.62 6.52 -0.48
C SER A 157 -5.77 7.12 0.92
N VAL A 158 -4.81 6.85 1.80
CA VAL A 158 -4.78 7.33 3.19
C VAL A 158 -3.35 7.68 3.62
N LEU A 159 -3.23 8.46 4.70
CA LEU A 159 -1.97 8.68 5.40
C LEU A 159 -1.93 7.87 6.69
N ALA A 160 -0.76 7.31 7.01
CA ALA A 160 -0.47 6.85 8.37
C ALA A 160 0.56 7.78 9.00
N HIS A 161 0.33 8.13 10.27
CA HIS A 161 1.28 8.89 11.09
C HIS A 161 1.60 8.10 12.35
N ILE A 162 2.85 7.67 12.50
CA ILE A 162 3.32 6.99 13.71
C ILE A 162 3.54 8.05 14.81
N PRO A 163 2.78 8.02 15.91
CA PRO A 163 3.05 8.91 17.04
C PRO A 163 4.45 8.64 17.59
N ALA A 164 5.25 9.69 17.66
CA ALA A 164 6.63 9.65 18.15
C ALA A 164 6.88 10.83 19.09
N ASN A 165 8.07 10.88 19.70
CA ASN A 165 8.47 12.01 20.53
C ASN A 165 8.40 13.31 19.70
N PRO A 166 7.61 14.34 20.09
CA PRO A 166 7.53 15.61 19.34
C PRO A 166 8.88 16.32 19.17
N ALA A 167 9.83 16.09 20.08
CA ALA A 167 11.19 16.65 19.98
C ALA A 167 12.10 15.86 19.02
N TYR A 168 11.73 14.62 18.66
CA TYR A 168 12.50 13.75 17.78
C TYR A 168 11.58 12.69 17.14
N SER A 169 10.85 13.11 16.11
CA SER A 169 9.77 12.31 15.49
C SER A 169 10.20 11.54 14.23
N SER A 170 11.45 11.67 13.81
CA SER A 170 11.97 11.00 12.63
C SER A 170 12.40 9.58 12.97
N LEU A 171 11.61 8.59 12.55
CA LEU A 171 11.99 7.19 12.64
C LEU A 171 12.95 6.82 11.51
N ASN A 172 13.85 5.87 11.76
CA ASN A 172 14.57 5.20 10.67
C ASN A 172 13.59 4.46 9.75
N LEU A 173 13.92 4.37 8.45
CA LEU A 173 13.06 3.73 7.45
C LEU A 173 12.67 2.29 7.81
N ALA A 174 13.63 1.45 8.20
CA ALA A 174 13.35 0.06 8.56
C ALA A 174 12.51 -0.04 9.85
N GLN A 175 12.69 0.89 10.80
CA GLN A 175 11.86 0.95 12.01
C GLN A 175 10.41 1.33 11.69
N ALA A 176 10.23 2.30 10.80
CA ALA A 176 8.92 2.68 10.28
C ALA A 176 8.22 1.50 9.56
N VAL A 177 8.95 0.77 8.70
CA VAL A 177 8.46 -0.46 8.06
C VAL A 177 8.09 -1.50 9.11
N GLN A 178 8.91 -1.69 10.14
CA GLN A 178 8.67 -2.64 11.22
C GLN A 178 7.38 -2.33 11.99
N VAL A 179 7.11 -1.06 12.33
CA VAL A 179 5.90 -0.66 13.06
C VAL A 179 4.65 -0.94 12.24
N LEU A 180 4.58 -0.51 10.98
CA LEU A 180 3.38 -0.70 10.16
C LEU A 180 3.16 -2.17 9.76
N SER A 181 4.23 -2.92 9.45
CA SER A 181 4.12 -4.35 9.17
C SER A 181 3.70 -5.14 10.41
N TYR A 182 4.14 -4.74 11.60
CA TYR A 182 3.68 -5.32 12.86
C TYR A 182 2.19 -5.06 13.10
N GLU A 183 1.72 -3.81 12.99
CA GLU A 183 0.29 -3.49 13.17
C GLU A 183 -0.59 -4.24 12.15
N LEU A 184 -0.14 -4.38 10.91
CA LEU A 184 -0.84 -5.18 9.91
C LEU A 184 -0.85 -6.68 10.26
N ARG A 185 0.27 -7.22 10.75
CA ARG A 185 0.32 -8.61 11.24
C ARG A 185 -0.65 -8.83 12.40
N MET A 186 -0.69 -7.92 13.37
CA MET A 186 -1.61 -8.01 14.51
C MET A 186 -3.06 -7.99 14.03
N ALA A 187 -3.40 -7.12 13.07
CA ALA A 187 -4.73 -7.12 12.47
C ALA A 187 -5.11 -8.47 11.83
N TYR A 188 -4.17 -9.16 11.18
CA TYR A 188 -4.42 -10.52 10.66
C TYR A 188 -4.63 -11.54 11.79
N LEU A 189 -3.82 -11.49 12.86
CA LEU A 189 -3.92 -12.42 13.98
C LEU A 189 -5.23 -12.25 14.76
N ASP A 190 -5.61 -11.01 15.09
CA ASP A 190 -6.86 -10.71 15.81
C ASP A 190 -8.09 -11.24 15.06
N HIS A 191 -8.05 -11.22 13.73
CA HIS A 191 -9.13 -11.75 12.89
C HIS A 191 -9.18 -13.28 12.86
N ILE A 192 -8.02 -13.94 12.88
CA ILE A 192 -7.93 -15.41 12.97
C ILE A 192 -8.49 -15.88 14.32
N ASP A 193 -8.09 -15.24 15.41
CA ASP A 193 -8.53 -15.58 16.77
C ASP A 193 -10.03 -15.34 16.99
N SER A 194 -10.61 -14.36 16.26
CA SER A 194 -12.04 -14.08 16.30
C SER A 194 -12.91 -15.11 15.57
N GLY A 195 -12.32 -16.13 14.93
CA GLY A 195 -13.04 -17.20 14.21
C GLY A 195 -13.78 -16.73 12.95
N SER A 196 -13.69 -15.44 12.62
CA SER A 196 -14.10 -14.90 11.33
C SER A 196 -13.06 -15.31 10.30
N GLY A 197 -13.31 -16.36 9.52
CA GLY A 197 -12.55 -16.60 8.29
C GLY A 197 -12.61 -15.39 7.36
N PHE A 198 -11.72 -15.29 6.37
CA PHE A 198 -11.84 -14.27 5.31
C PHE A 198 -13.19 -14.44 4.61
N GLN A 199 -14.20 -13.71 5.08
CA GLN A 199 -15.47 -13.61 4.38
C GLN A 199 -15.21 -12.69 3.19
N THR A 200 -15.05 -13.30 2.03
CA THR A 200 -15.26 -12.60 0.75
C THR A 200 -16.73 -12.22 0.74
N GLY A 201 -17.06 -11.05 1.29
CA GLY A 201 -18.39 -10.47 1.16
C GLY A 201 -18.76 -10.37 -0.32
N ALA A 202 -20.07 -10.30 -0.60
CA ALA A 202 -20.57 -9.98 -1.94
C ALA A 202 -19.75 -8.85 -2.56
N PRO A 203 -19.43 -8.86 -3.87
CA PRO A 203 -18.52 -7.90 -4.45
C PRO A 203 -19.06 -6.49 -4.20
N ALA A 204 -18.51 -5.81 -3.18
CA ALA A 204 -18.56 -4.37 -3.11
C ALA A 204 -18.06 -3.89 -4.46
N SER A 205 -18.82 -2.99 -5.11
CA SER A 205 -18.48 -2.47 -6.43
C SER A 205 -16.98 -2.18 -6.47
N ALA A 206 -16.31 -2.79 -7.45
CA ALA A 206 -14.86 -2.90 -7.41
C ALA A 206 -14.25 -1.50 -7.36
N ARG A 207 -13.58 -1.18 -6.25
CA ARG A 207 -12.82 0.05 -6.11
C ARG A 207 -11.90 0.21 -7.31
N ALA A 208 -11.84 1.43 -7.83
CA ALA A 208 -10.96 1.73 -8.95
C ALA A 208 -9.50 1.56 -8.52
N ALA A 209 -8.70 0.93 -9.36
CA ALA A 209 -7.27 0.84 -9.12
C ALA A 209 -6.62 2.24 -9.21
N SER A 210 -5.50 2.42 -8.53
CA SER A 210 -4.77 3.69 -8.50
C SER A 210 -4.48 4.23 -9.90
N ASP A 211 -4.11 3.37 -10.85
CA ASP A 211 -3.85 3.76 -12.23
C ASP A 211 -5.12 4.17 -13.00
N GLU A 212 -6.29 3.62 -12.67
CA GLU A 212 -7.58 4.05 -13.23
C GLU A 212 -7.95 5.45 -12.73
N ILE A 213 -7.75 5.71 -11.44
CA ILE A 213 -7.99 7.00 -10.80
C ILE A 213 -7.00 8.06 -11.34
N GLU A 214 -5.72 7.71 -11.50
CA GLU A 214 -4.73 8.63 -12.09
C GLU A 214 -5.09 9.01 -13.53
N ARG A 215 -5.51 8.04 -14.36
CA ARG A 215 -6.00 8.33 -15.72
C ARG A 215 -7.25 9.20 -15.72
N MET A 216 -8.11 9.08 -14.71
CA MET A 216 -9.26 9.98 -14.52
C MET A 216 -8.80 11.41 -14.26
N TYR A 217 -7.83 11.62 -13.36
CA TYR A 217 -7.31 12.96 -13.06
C TYR A 217 -6.68 13.62 -14.28
N VAL A 218 -5.84 12.88 -15.03
CA VAL A 218 -5.24 13.40 -16.27
C VAL A 218 -6.32 13.81 -17.28
N HIS A 219 -7.36 13.00 -17.43
CA HIS A 219 -8.45 13.31 -18.37
C HIS A 219 -9.26 14.53 -17.92
N LEU A 220 -9.55 14.63 -16.62
CA LEU A 220 -10.24 15.78 -16.03
C LEU A 220 -9.42 17.06 -16.17
N GLU A 221 -8.11 17.01 -15.89
CA GLU A 221 -7.20 18.13 -16.05
C GLU A 221 -7.21 18.66 -17.48
N ASN A 222 -7.05 17.77 -18.47
CA ASN A 222 -7.13 18.14 -19.88
C ASN A 222 -8.47 18.80 -20.24
N ALA A 223 -9.58 18.30 -19.70
CA ALA A 223 -10.89 18.90 -19.93
C ALA A 223 -11.03 20.29 -19.28
N LEU A 224 -10.47 20.49 -18.08
CA LEU A 224 -10.49 21.79 -17.40
C LEU A 224 -9.60 22.82 -18.10
N ILE A 225 -8.48 22.39 -18.67
CA ILE A 225 -7.62 23.24 -19.51
C ILE A 225 -8.36 23.63 -20.80
N ALA A 226 -9.00 22.68 -21.46
CA ALA A 226 -9.77 22.95 -22.67
C ALA A 226 -10.95 23.93 -22.44
N LEU A 227 -11.51 23.95 -21.22
CA LEU A 227 -12.55 24.90 -20.83
C LEU A 227 -12.02 26.30 -20.46
N ASP A 228 -10.70 26.53 -20.50
CA ASP A 228 -10.02 27.70 -19.92
C ASP A 228 -10.33 27.91 -18.42
N PHE A 229 -10.81 26.85 -17.73
CA PHE A 229 -11.05 26.88 -16.28
C PHE A 229 -9.74 26.68 -15.49
N LEU A 230 -8.82 25.92 -16.06
CA LEU A 230 -7.48 25.69 -15.53
C LEU A 230 -6.44 26.27 -16.49
N ASP A 231 -5.75 27.32 -16.07
CA ASP A 231 -4.59 27.86 -16.78
C ASP A 231 -3.34 27.02 -16.45
N PRO A 232 -2.70 26.34 -17.42
CA PRO A 232 -1.47 25.57 -17.19
C PRO A 232 -0.28 26.44 -16.76
N GLY A 233 -0.26 27.73 -17.13
CA GLY A 233 0.77 28.68 -16.72
C GLY A 233 0.61 29.16 -15.28
N ASN A 234 -0.60 29.04 -14.72
CA ASN A 234 -0.90 29.40 -13.34
C ASN A 234 -1.94 28.45 -12.70
N PRO A 235 -1.61 27.16 -12.52
CA PRO A 235 -2.58 26.13 -12.12
C PRO A 235 -3.02 26.24 -10.65
N LYS A 236 -2.35 27.10 -9.87
CA LYS A 236 -2.52 27.25 -8.42
C LYS A 236 -2.43 25.86 -7.75
N LYS A 237 -3.45 25.48 -6.96
CA LYS A 237 -3.56 24.16 -6.29
C LYS A 237 -4.86 23.44 -6.67
N LEU A 238 -5.42 23.72 -7.86
CA LEU A 238 -6.74 23.19 -8.24
C LEU A 238 -6.75 21.65 -8.27
N MET A 239 -5.79 21.05 -8.97
CA MET A 239 -5.73 19.58 -9.09
C MET A 239 -5.52 18.90 -7.75
N SER A 240 -4.66 19.43 -6.87
CA SER A 240 -4.50 18.90 -5.50
C SER A 240 -5.79 18.99 -4.67
N ARG A 241 -6.59 20.06 -4.84
CA ARG A 241 -7.90 20.18 -4.19
C ARG A 241 -8.92 19.19 -4.74
N LEU A 242 -8.93 18.94 -6.04
CA LEU A 242 -9.77 17.94 -6.68
C LEU A 242 -9.37 16.52 -6.23
N ARG A 243 -8.07 16.20 -6.24
CA ARG A 243 -7.55 14.94 -5.71
C ARG A 243 -8.00 14.71 -4.27
N ARG A 244 -7.87 15.72 -3.40
CA ARG A 244 -8.37 15.67 -2.01
C ARG A 244 -9.88 15.48 -1.93
N LEU A 245 -10.65 16.11 -2.82
CA LEU A 245 -12.11 15.97 -2.87
C LEU A 245 -12.50 14.51 -3.14
N PHE A 246 -11.92 13.91 -4.18
CA PHE A 246 -12.21 12.54 -4.62
C PHE A 246 -11.60 11.46 -3.73
N ALA A 247 -10.44 11.71 -3.09
CA ALA A 247 -9.81 10.75 -2.18
C ALA A 247 -10.69 10.37 -0.97
N ARG A 248 -11.65 11.23 -0.59
CA ARG A 248 -12.55 10.98 0.55
C ARG A 248 -13.66 9.96 0.28
N SER A 249 -14.04 9.74 -0.98
CA SER A 249 -15.17 8.87 -1.32
C SER A 249 -14.77 7.41 -1.53
N GLY A 250 -13.49 7.13 -1.76
CA GLY A 250 -13.03 5.77 -2.04
C GLY A 250 -13.61 5.22 -3.34
N LEU A 251 -13.37 5.95 -4.44
CA LEU A 251 -14.02 5.81 -5.75
C LEU A 251 -14.12 4.37 -6.28
N GLU A 252 -15.28 4.07 -6.83
CA GLU A 252 -15.57 2.85 -7.58
C GLU A 252 -15.22 3.01 -9.06
N ARG A 253 -14.99 1.88 -9.75
CA ARG A 253 -14.68 1.89 -11.19
C ARG A 253 -15.76 2.56 -12.04
N GLU A 254 -17.03 2.37 -11.68
CA GLU A 254 -18.15 3.00 -12.39
C GLU A 254 -18.13 4.52 -12.24
N GLU A 255 -17.87 5.03 -11.03
CA GLU A 255 -17.76 6.47 -10.76
C GLU A 255 -16.59 7.10 -11.51
N VAL A 256 -15.44 6.41 -11.54
CA VAL A 256 -14.28 6.80 -12.37
C VAL A 256 -14.67 6.92 -13.84
N ASN A 257 -15.43 5.95 -14.36
CA ASN A 257 -15.89 5.96 -15.75
C ASN A 257 -16.89 7.10 -16.02
N ILE A 258 -17.76 7.44 -15.08
CA ILE A 258 -18.67 8.59 -15.19
C ILE A 258 -17.88 9.89 -15.34
N VAL A 259 -16.91 10.14 -14.45
CA VAL A 259 -16.08 11.36 -14.50
C VAL A 259 -15.27 11.43 -15.80
N ARG A 260 -14.68 10.29 -16.23
CA ARG A 260 -13.99 10.22 -17.53
C ARG A 260 -14.94 10.45 -18.69
N GLY A 261 -16.19 9.98 -18.61
CA GLY A 261 -17.23 10.22 -19.59
C GLY A 261 -17.59 11.71 -19.71
N ILE A 262 -17.70 12.42 -18.58
CA ILE A 262 -17.93 13.87 -18.54
C ILE A 262 -16.74 14.61 -19.20
N ALA A 263 -15.51 14.30 -18.79
CA ALA A 263 -14.30 14.89 -19.35
C ALA A 263 -14.20 14.67 -20.88
N LYS A 264 -14.53 13.46 -21.34
CA LYS A 264 -14.60 13.14 -22.78
C LYS A 264 -15.57 14.05 -23.52
N HIS A 265 -16.79 14.21 -23.00
CA HIS A 265 -17.82 15.01 -23.67
C HIS A 265 -17.46 16.50 -23.69
N ILE A 266 -16.79 17.01 -22.65
CA ILE A 266 -16.23 18.36 -22.63
C ILE A 266 -15.22 18.51 -23.77
N LEU A 267 -14.22 17.62 -23.84
CA LEU A 267 -13.16 17.67 -24.85
C LEU A 267 -13.68 17.54 -26.29
N LEU A 268 -14.76 16.79 -26.52
CA LEU A 268 -15.39 16.65 -27.84
C LEU A 268 -16.17 17.91 -28.26
N LYS A 269 -16.67 18.71 -27.30
CA LYS A 269 -17.48 19.91 -27.58
C LYS A 269 -16.67 21.19 -27.65
N VAL A 270 -15.56 21.27 -26.91
CA VAL A 270 -14.62 22.39 -27.04
C VAL A 270 -13.94 22.26 -28.40
N LYS A 271 -14.29 23.15 -29.34
CA LYS A 271 -13.59 23.24 -30.63
C LYS A 271 -12.12 23.57 -30.38
N PRO A 272 -11.17 23.03 -31.17
CA PRO A 272 -9.81 23.55 -31.16
C PRO A 272 -9.89 25.04 -31.45
N GLN A 273 -9.37 25.86 -30.55
CA GLN A 273 -9.12 27.28 -30.84
C GLN A 273 -8.14 27.28 -32.01
N GLU A 274 -8.60 27.66 -33.22
CA GLU A 274 -7.70 28.03 -34.31
C GLU A 274 -6.84 29.20 -33.78
N LYS A 275 -5.54 28.94 -33.61
CA LYS A 275 -4.55 29.97 -33.33
C LYS A 275 -4.29 30.80 -34.58
#